data_AF-A0AAV0ZZ72-F1
#
_entry.id   AF-A0AAV0ZZ72-F1
#
_cell.length_a   1.000
_cell.length_b   1.000
_cell.length_c   1.000
_cell.angle_alpha   90.00
_cell.angle_beta   90.00
_cell.angle_gamma   90.00
#
_symmetry.space_group_name_H-M   'P 1'
#
loop_
_entity.id
_entity.type
_entity.pdbx_description
1 polymer ?
#
loop_
_entity_poly.entity_id
_entity_poly.type
_entity_poly.pdbx_seq_one_letter_code
_entity_poly.pdbx_strand_id
1 'polypeptide(L)'
;MRQFEELCEGCIATVVSRTTPVDACRLSLVSNTFRSAAESDAVWNQFLPSDSQFMDSIISNSPSLANVPSKKSLYLALSDRPIIIDNGLKSFQLDRKSGKICYMLAARSLSIAWVDDERYWKWIPMHNSRFSQVAKLHIVCWFDIHGMISMRDLSPNTQYAAYLVFKLINASGFRNPDSPVEISVGVEGGHRSTKTVYLDPNVEDRSHSGEVGLRQPSVRNDGWLEIEIGEFFNSGLEDEEVQMNVKETNDYTSKMGLFVEGIEVRPK
;
A
#
# COMPACT_ATOMS: atom_id res chain seq x y z
N MET A 1 -3.29 -0.34 41.34
CA MET A 1 -4.09 -0.50 40.11
C MET A 1 -5.55 -0.01 40.25
N ARG A 2 -6.03 0.44 41.42
CA ARG A 2 -7.44 0.88 41.63
C ARG A 2 -7.83 2.24 41.03
N GLN A 3 -6.88 3.08 40.63
CA GLN A 3 -7.15 4.47 40.23
C GLN A 3 -7.84 4.63 38.86
N PHE A 4 -7.74 3.65 37.96
CA PHE A 4 -8.38 3.74 36.63
C PHE A 4 -9.81 3.21 36.59
N GLU A 5 -10.22 2.40 37.57
CA GLU A 5 -11.60 1.89 37.67
C GLU A 5 -12.58 2.93 38.22
N GLU A 6 -12.08 4.03 38.78
CA GLU A 6 -12.87 5.16 39.29
C GLU A 6 -13.24 6.17 38.18
N LEU A 7 -12.64 6.05 36.98
CA LEU A 7 -12.98 6.89 35.84
C LEU A 7 -14.33 6.49 35.27
N CYS A 8 -15.16 7.48 34.88
CA CYS A 8 -16.40 7.20 34.18
C CYS A 8 -16.11 6.58 32.80
N GLU A 9 -17.05 5.79 32.29
CA GLU A 9 -16.94 5.11 31.00
C GLU A 9 -16.59 6.07 29.86
N GLY A 10 -17.16 7.29 29.87
CA GLY A 10 -16.86 8.32 28.88
C GLY A 10 -15.40 8.82 28.91
N CYS A 11 -14.80 8.94 30.10
CA CYS A 11 -13.37 9.28 30.22
C CYS A 11 -12.50 8.14 29.68
N ILE A 12 -12.86 6.89 29.99
CA ILE A 12 -12.15 5.71 29.46
C ILE A 12 -12.27 5.68 27.93
N ALA A 13 -13.46 5.89 27.37
CA ALA A 13 -13.69 5.93 25.92
C ALA A 13 -12.86 7.04 25.26
N THR A 14 -12.77 8.22 25.90
CA THR A 14 -11.95 9.34 25.39
C THR A 14 -10.46 8.99 25.37
N VAL A 15 -9.96 8.26 26.38
CA VAL A 15 -8.56 7.81 26.40
C VAL A 15 -8.35 6.73 25.33
N VAL A 16 -9.21 5.72 25.28
CA VAL A 16 -9.11 4.59 24.34
C VAL A 16 -9.16 5.08 22.89
N SER A 17 -9.99 6.07 22.56
CA SER A 17 -10.12 6.60 21.20
C SER A 17 -8.87 7.34 20.69
N ARG A 18 -7.91 7.65 21.58
CA ARG A 18 -6.60 8.23 21.25
C ARG A 18 -5.47 7.19 21.17
N THR A 19 -5.80 5.91 21.35
CA THR A 19 -4.86 4.79 21.19
C THR A 19 -4.97 4.18 19.79
N THR A 20 -4.42 2.98 19.58
CA THR A 20 -4.62 2.24 18.33
C THR A 20 -5.86 1.33 18.40
N PRO A 21 -6.44 0.91 17.26
CA PRO A 21 -7.48 -0.11 17.21
C PRO A 21 -7.11 -1.41 17.95
N VAL A 22 -5.83 -1.80 17.88
CA VAL A 22 -5.30 -2.97 18.58
C VAL A 22 -5.32 -2.76 20.09
N ASP A 23 -4.92 -1.59 20.56
CA ASP A 23 -4.92 -1.27 21.99
C ASP A 23 -6.34 -1.15 22.53
N ALA A 24 -7.29 -0.59 21.77
CA ALA A 24 -8.71 -0.63 22.12
C ALA A 24 -9.20 -2.07 22.32
N CYS A 25 -8.83 -2.99 21.43
CA CYS A 25 -9.17 -4.41 21.56
C CYS A 25 -8.50 -5.09 22.76
N ARG A 26 -7.28 -4.69 23.14
CA ARG A 26 -6.59 -5.22 24.33
C ARG A 26 -7.20 -4.67 25.62
N LEU A 27 -7.50 -3.37 25.64
CA LEU A 27 -8.09 -2.69 26.79
C LEU A 27 -9.49 -3.21 27.10
N SER A 28 -10.27 -3.64 26.10
CA SER A 28 -11.59 -4.25 26.31
C SER A 28 -11.58 -5.54 27.14
N LEU A 29 -10.41 -6.15 27.34
CA LEU A 29 -10.23 -7.36 28.14
C LEU A 29 -9.93 -7.07 29.63
N VAL A 30 -9.68 -5.81 29.99
CA VAL A 30 -9.26 -5.43 31.36
C VAL A 30 -10.41 -5.51 32.37
N SER A 31 -11.58 -4.96 32.03
CA SER A 31 -12.78 -4.99 32.88
C SER A 31 -14.05 -4.79 32.05
N ASN A 32 -15.23 -4.97 32.65
CA ASN A 32 -16.50 -4.72 31.97
C ASN A 32 -16.66 -3.24 31.56
N THR A 33 -16.19 -2.30 32.39
CA THR A 33 -16.23 -0.87 32.08
C THR A 33 -15.32 -0.54 30.89
N PHE A 34 -14.10 -1.09 30.87
CA PHE A 34 -13.20 -0.95 29.73
C PHE A 34 -13.77 -1.61 28.47
N ARG A 35 -14.43 -2.76 28.60
CA ARG A 35 -15.09 -3.42 27.47
C ARG A 35 -16.17 -2.52 26.87
N SER A 36 -17.09 -2.02 27.68
CA SER A 36 -18.17 -1.13 27.24
C SER A 36 -17.60 0.11 26.53
N ALA A 37 -16.63 0.78 27.17
CA ALA A 37 -15.97 1.96 26.60
C ALA A 37 -15.27 1.65 25.26
N ALA A 38 -14.45 0.60 25.21
CA ALA A 38 -13.63 0.26 24.05
C ALA A 38 -14.44 -0.32 22.87
N GLU A 39 -15.64 -0.84 23.10
CA GLU A 39 -16.55 -1.31 22.05
C GLU A 39 -17.53 -0.23 21.57
N SER A 40 -17.53 0.95 22.19
CA SER A 40 -18.43 2.04 21.82
C SER A 40 -18.12 2.63 20.44
N ASP A 41 -19.17 3.00 19.70
CA ASP A 41 -19.02 3.67 18.39
C ASP A 41 -18.30 5.02 18.50
N ALA A 42 -18.34 5.67 19.67
CA ALA A 42 -17.59 6.90 19.93
C ALA A 42 -16.07 6.68 19.81
N VAL A 43 -15.57 5.52 20.26
CA VAL A 43 -14.16 5.11 20.09
C VAL A 43 -13.87 4.81 18.61
N TRP A 44 -14.67 3.93 18.01
CA TRP A 44 -14.38 3.43 16.66
C TRP A 44 -14.57 4.48 15.56
N ASN A 45 -15.39 5.51 15.79
CA ASN A 45 -15.45 6.69 14.91
C ASN A 45 -14.12 7.43 14.81
N GLN A 46 -13.26 7.40 15.83
CA GLN A 46 -11.93 8.04 15.78
C GLN A 46 -10.91 7.22 14.96
N PHE A 47 -11.18 5.94 14.73
CA PHE A 47 -10.33 5.06 13.91
C PHE A 47 -10.76 4.97 12.46
N LEU A 48 -11.92 5.53 12.13
CA LEU A 48 -12.46 5.60 10.78
C LEU A 48 -12.07 6.94 10.13
N PRO A 49 -12.00 7.00 8.79
CA PRO A 49 -11.88 8.26 8.08
C PRO A 49 -12.98 9.24 8.52
N SER A 50 -12.59 10.46 8.88
CA SER A 50 -13.52 11.47 9.42
C SER A 50 -14.30 12.22 8.34
N ASP A 51 -13.85 12.17 7.09
CA ASP A 51 -14.54 12.77 5.95
C ASP A 51 -15.76 11.93 5.57
N SER A 52 -16.95 12.50 5.77
CA SER A 52 -18.21 11.83 5.45
C SER A 52 -18.41 11.62 3.95
N GLN A 53 -17.99 12.57 3.11
CA GLN A 53 -18.13 12.45 1.65
C GLN A 53 -17.23 11.33 1.12
N PHE A 54 -16.01 11.24 1.67
CA PHE A 54 -15.11 10.14 1.38
C PHE A 54 -15.74 8.80 1.78
N MET A 55 -16.25 8.70 3.01
CA MET A 55 -16.90 7.47 3.49
C MET A 55 -18.12 7.08 2.65
N ASP A 56 -18.95 8.04 2.24
CA ASP A 56 -20.10 7.79 1.37
C ASP A 56 -19.65 7.26 0.00
N SER A 57 -18.55 7.79 -0.55
CA SER A 57 -17.92 7.28 -1.78
C SER A 57 -17.46 5.82 -1.63
N ILE A 58 -16.80 5.48 -0.51
CA ILE A 58 -16.38 4.10 -0.22
C ILE A 58 -17.61 3.16 -0.12
N ILE A 59 -18.66 3.57 0.58
CA ILE A 59 -19.90 2.77 0.72
C ILE A 59 -20.59 2.58 -0.63
N SER A 60 -20.58 3.60 -1.50
CA SER A 60 -21.13 3.49 -2.86
C SER A 60 -20.42 2.44 -3.70
N ASN A 61 -19.09 2.31 -3.54
CA ASN A 61 -18.29 1.28 -4.21
C ASN A 61 -18.45 -0.12 -3.57
N SER A 62 -18.88 -0.21 -2.31
CA SER A 62 -19.12 -1.47 -1.61
C SER A 62 -20.40 -1.42 -0.76
N PRO A 63 -21.59 -1.59 -1.37
CA PRO A 63 -22.89 -1.40 -0.69
C PRO A 63 -23.13 -2.30 0.53
N SER A 64 -22.41 -3.43 0.63
CA SER A 64 -22.47 -4.31 1.80
C SER A 64 -22.04 -3.62 3.11
N LEU A 65 -21.28 -2.52 3.02
CA LEU A 65 -20.81 -1.75 4.17
C LEU A 65 -21.91 -0.88 4.80
N ALA A 66 -22.96 -0.53 4.05
CA ALA A 66 -24.05 0.31 4.54
C ALA A 66 -24.86 -0.36 5.66
N ASN A 67 -24.93 -1.69 5.65
CA ASN A 67 -25.76 -2.48 6.58
C ASN A 67 -24.98 -3.00 7.80
N VAL A 68 -23.77 -2.50 8.02
CA VAL A 68 -22.90 -2.99 9.08
C VAL A 68 -23.38 -2.44 10.45
N PRO A 69 -23.55 -3.27 11.48
CA PRO A 69 -24.30 -2.91 12.68
C PRO A 69 -23.57 -1.99 13.67
N SER A 70 -22.24 -1.83 13.53
CA SER A 70 -21.44 -0.98 14.42
C SER A 70 -20.22 -0.42 13.71
N LYS A 71 -19.65 0.67 14.24
CA LYS A 71 -18.44 1.30 13.69
C LYS A 71 -17.21 0.41 13.81
N LYS A 72 -17.13 -0.42 14.85
CA LYS A 72 -16.13 -1.48 14.98
C LYS A 72 -16.22 -2.49 13.83
N SER A 73 -17.43 -2.96 13.54
CA SER A 73 -17.65 -3.92 12.45
C SER A 73 -17.33 -3.28 11.09
N LEU A 74 -17.63 -2.00 10.92
CA LEU A 74 -17.30 -1.25 9.70
C LEU A 74 -15.79 -1.15 9.53
N TYR A 75 -15.07 -0.75 10.59
CA TYR A 75 -13.61 -0.71 10.59
C TYR A 75 -13.02 -2.07 10.22
N LEU A 76 -13.51 -3.16 10.83
CA LEU A 76 -13.02 -4.51 10.53
C LEU A 76 -13.24 -4.86 9.06
N ALA A 77 -14.41 -4.56 8.50
CA ALA A 77 -14.71 -4.79 7.08
C ALA A 77 -13.77 -3.98 6.16
N LEU A 78 -13.53 -2.70 6.46
CA LEU A 78 -12.59 -1.84 5.72
C LEU A 78 -11.13 -2.29 5.84
N SER A 79 -10.78 -3.02 6.91
CA SER A 79 -9.45 -3.56 7.14
C SER A 79 -9.24 -4.98 6.61
N ASP A 80 -10.31 -5.72 6.32
CA ASP A 80 -10.23 -7.15 5.95
C ASP A 80 -9.94 -7.32 4.46
N ARG A 81 -10.60 -6.54 3.60
CA ARG A 81 -10.46 -6.64 2.14
C ARG A 81 -10.32 -5.27 1.49
N PRO A 82 -9.48 -5.15 0.45
CA PRO A 82 -9.38 -3.93 -0.33
C PRO A 82 -10.67 -3.68 -1.11
N ILE A 83 -11.09 -2.42 -1.17
CA ILE A 83 -12.25 -1.95 -1.91
C ILE A 83 -11.73 -1.23 -3.15
N ILE A 84 -12.21 -1.63 -4.31
CA ILE A 84 -11.85 -1.00 -5.57
C ILE A 84 -12.64 0.30 -5.72
N ILE A 85 -11.92 1.39 -5.97
CA ILE A 85 -12.45 2.76 -6.11
C ILE A 85 -11.90 3.40 -7.39
N ASP A 86 -12.27 4.65 -7.66
CA ASP A 86 -11.79 5.44 -8.80
C ASP A 86 -11.93 4.68 -10.14
N ASN A 87 -13.09 4.06 -10.36
CA ASN A 87 -13.39 3.26 -11.56
C ASN A 87 -12.39 2.12 -11.83
N GLY A 88 -11.82 1.51 -10.79
CA GLY A 88 -10.88 0.41 -10.94
C GLY A 88 -9.41 0.82 -10.98
N LEU A 89 -9.11 2.10 -10.80
CA LEU A 89 -7.75 2.64 -10.89
C LEU A 89 -7.02 2.63 -9.55
N LYS A 90 -7.74 2.47 -8.44
CA LYS A 90 -7.16 2.49 -7.09
C LYS A 90 -7.91 1.51 -6.19
N SER A 91 -7.23 0.91 -5.22
CA SER A 91 -7.88 0.15 -4.14
C SER A 91 -7.62 0.80 -2.79
N PHE A 92 -8.64 0.90 -1.96
CA PHE A 92 -8.60 1.42 -0.59
C PHE A 92 -8.68 0.30 0.43
N GLN A 93 -7.91 0.40 1.52
CA GLN A 93 -8.05 -0.45 2.70
C GLN A 93 -7.56 0.31 3.94
N LEU A 94 -8.04 -0.03 5.13
CA LEU A 94 -7.43 0.43 6.37
C LEU A 94 -6.34 -0.55 6.83
N ASP A 95 -5.18 -0.04 7.22
CA ASP A 95 -4.21 -0.83 7.96
C ASP A 95 -4.84 -1.27 9.29
N ARG A 96 -4.91 -2.58 9.49
CA ARG A 96 -5.63 -3.20 10.61
C ARG A 96 -5.06 -2.82 11.99
N LYS A 97 -3.77 -2.46 12.05
CA LYS A 97 -3.10 -2.16 13.32
C LYS A 97 -3.26 -0.71 13.71
N SER A 98 -3.05 0.19 12.76
CA SER A 98 -2.99 1.63 12.98
C SER A 98 -4.28 2.37 12.62
N GLY A 99 -5.13 1.79 11.77
CA GLY A 99 -6.30 2.45 11.19
C GLY A 99 -5.97 3.51 10.14
N LYS A 100 -4.71 3.57 9.70
CA LYS A 100 -4.26 4.49 8.67
C LYS A 100 -4.60 3.96 7.29
N ILE A 101 -4.76 4.87 6.33
CA ILE A 101 -5.19 4.53 4.97
C ILE A 101 -4.05 3.82 4.22
N CYS A 102 -4.39 2.73 3.56
CA CYS A 102 -3.57 2.04 2.56
C CYS A 102 -4.21 2.21 1.19
N TYR A 103 -3.41 2.59 0.19
CA TYR A 103 -3.84 2.56 -1.20
C TYR A 103 -2.98 1.62 -2.03
N MET A 104 -3.57 1.06 -3.07
CA MET A 104 -2.81 0.52 -4.19
C MET A 104 -3.27 1.20 -5.47
N LEU A 105 -2.34 1.79 -6.21
CA LEU A 105 -2.54 2.31 -7.55
C LEU A 105 -2.50 1.13 -8.52
N ALA A 106 -3.55 0.93 -9.31
CA ALA A 106 -3.58 -0.12 -10.32
C ALA A 106 -2.54 0.18 -11.40
N ALA A 107 -2.02 -0.85 -12.08
CA ALA A 107 -1.15 -0.64 -13.25
C ALA A 107 -1.77 0.28 -14.31
N ARG A 108 -3.11 0.30 -14.42
CA ARG A 108 -3.88 1.20 -15.28
C ARG A 108 -3.79 2.68 -14.91
N SER A 109 -3.46 3.01 -13.67
CA SER A 109 -3.27 4.39 -13.22
C SER A 109 -1.80 4.82 -13.20
N LEU A 110 -0.88 3.93 -13.59
CA LEU A 110 0.55 4.21 -13.66
C LEU A 110 0.91 4.74 -15.05
N SER A 111 1.92 5.61 -15.10
CA SER A 111 2.57 5.98 -16.36
C SER A 111 3.67 4.98 -16.65
N ILE A 112 3.45 4.12 -17.65
CA ILE A 112 4.38 3.07 -18.04
C ILE A 112 4.82 3.32 -19.48
N ALA A 113 6.14 3.33 -19.72
CA ALA A 113 6.69 3.57 -21.06
C ALA A 113 6.14 2.55 -22.08
N TRP A 114 5.53 3.11 -23.15
CA TRP A 114 4.89 2.38 -24.26
C TRP A 114 3.78 1.40 -23.88
N VAL A 115 3.10 1.62 -22.76
CA VAL A 115 2.07 0.69 -22.27
C VAL A 115 0.87 0.53 -23.21
N ASP A 116 0.61 1.53 -24.05
CA ASP A 116 -0.46 1.50 -25.06
C ASP A 116 -0.05 0.79 -26.36
N ASP A 117 1.20 0.37 -26.48
CA ASP A 117 1.70 -0.38 -27.62
C ASP A 117 1.67 -1.89 -27.34
N GLU A 118 0.75 -2.59 -28.01
CA GLU A 118 0.55 -4.04 -27.83
C GLU A 118 1.77 -4.90 -28.21
N ARG A 119 2.74 -4.32 -28.92
CA ARG A 119 4.04 -4.97 -29.19
C ARG A 119 4.88 -5.12 -27.93
N TYR A 120 4.74 -4.20 -26.98
CA TYR A 120 5.58 -4.13 -25.79
C TYR A 120 4.83 -4.50 -24.51
N TRP A 121 3.57 -4.10 -24.37
CA TRP A 121 2.74 -4.36 -23.20
C TRP A 121 1.37 -4.91 -23.57
N LYS A 122 0.80 -5.77 -22.73
CA LYS A 122 -0.55 -6.30 -22.90
C LYS A 122 -1.34 -6.17 -21.62
N TRP A 123 -2.57 -5.70 -21.74
CA TRP A 123 -3.53 -5.69 -20.64
C TRP A 123 -4.23 -7.03 -20.57
N ILE A 124 -4.04 -7.76 -19.46
CA ILE A 124 -4.59 -9.11 -19.32
C ILE A 124 -5.40 -9.25 -18.04
N PRO A 125 -6.49 -10.03 -18.05
CA PRO A 125 -7.15 -10.43 -16.81
C PRO A 125 -6.27 -11.39 -16.03
N MET A 126 -6.29 -11.29 -14.69
CA MET A 126 -5.51 -12.15 -13.82
C MET A 126 -6.30 -12.49 -12.56
N HIS A 127 -6.62 -13.78 -12.37
CA HIS A 127 -7.59 -14.23 -11.37
C HIS A 127 -7.22 -13.94 -9.90
N ASN A 128 -5.94 -13.78 -9.59
CA ASN A 128 -5.47 -13.46 -8.26
C ASN A 128 -5.03 -11.98 -8.12
N SER A 129 -5.39 -11.13 -9.09
CA SER A 129 -5.25 -9.67 -9.02
C SER A 129 -6.45 -9.06 -8.31
N ARG A 130 -6.24 -7.97 -7.56
CA ARG A 130 -7.32 -7.13 -7.02
C ARG A 130 -8.05 -6.37 -8.13
N PHE A 131 -7.33 -6.03 -9.20
CA PHE A 131 -7.83 -5.27 -10.34
C PHE A 131 -8.24 -6.20 -11.50
N SER A 132 -9.16 -5.72 -12.33
CA SER A 132 -9.68 -6.47 -13.48
C SER A 132 -8.61 -6.80 -14.53
N GLN A 133 -7.59 -5.95 -14.65
CA GLN A 133 -6.47 -6.14 -15.56
C GLN A 133 -5.14 -5.73 -14.92
N VAL A 134 -4.07 -6.39 -15.36
CA VAL A 134 -2.69 -6.07 -15.01
C VAL A 134 -1.88 -5.79 -16.28
N ALA A 135 -0.76 -5.07 -16.14
CA ALA A 135 0.14 -4.80 -17.27
C ALA A 135 1.14 -5.95 -17.41
N LYS A 136 1.07 -6.71 -18.50
CA LYS A 136 2.03 -7.75 -18.84
C LYS A 136 3.05 -7.21 -19.84
N LEU A 137 4.32 -7.24 -19.46
CA LEU A 137 5.43 -6.95 -20.35
C LEU A 137 5.61 -8.08 -21.36
N HIS A 138 5.40 -7.77 -22.64
CA HIS A 138 5.58 -8.70 -23.74
C HIS A 138 7.05 -8.82 -24.15
N ILE A 139 7.71 -7.70 -24.45
CA ILE A 139 9.14 -7.63 -24.78
C ILE A 139 9.61 -6.17 -24.83
N VAL A 140 10.67 -5.80 -24.12
CA VAL A 140 11.35 -4.48 -24.23
C VAL A 140 12.83 -4.62 -23.91
N CYS A 141 13.68 -3.66 -24.31
CA CYS A 141 15.05 -3.59 -23.79
C CYS A 141 15.15 -2.78 -22.49
N TRP A 142 14.29 -1.76 -22.31
CA TRP A 142 14.21 -0.97 -21.08
C TRP A 142 12.75 -0.76 -20.67
N PHE A 143 12.51 -0.39 -19.42
CA PHE A 143 11.17 0.03 -18.97
C PHE A 143 11.27 1.13 -17.92
N ASP A 144 10.20 1.91 -17.81
CA ASP A 144 10.08 2.98 -16.84
C ASP A 144 8.61 3.08 -16.39
N ILE A 145 8.39 2.94 -15.08
CA ILE A 145 7.09 2.88 -14.43
C ILE A 145 7.04 3.98 -13.37
N HIS A 146 6.08 4.89 -13.51
CA HIS A 146 5.86 5.99 -12.59
C HIS A 146 4.47 5.88 -11.95
N GLY A 147 4.42 6.01 -10.64
CA GLY A 147 3.20 6.22 -9.86
C GLY A 147 3.24 7.55 -9.15
N MET A 148 2.06 8.14 -8.97
CA MET A 148 1.90 9.42 -8.29
C MET A 148 0.70 9.35 -7.36
N ILE A 149 0.85 9.89 -6.15
CA ILE A 149 -0.23 9.96 -5.18
C ILE A 149 -0.18 11.28 -4.41
N SER A 150 -1.33 11.90 -4.22
CA SER A 150 -1.44 13.10 -3.38
C SER A 150 -1.26 12.72 -1.91
N MET A 151 -0.47 13.50 -1.17
CA MET A 151 -0.34 13.33 0.28
C MET A 151 -1.64 13.63 1.03
N ARG A 152 -2.56 14.41 0.45
CA ARG A 152 -3.88 14.70 1.05
C ARG A 152 -4.78 13.49 1.12
N ASP A 153 -4.62 12.54 0.20
CA ASP A 153 -5.39 11.29 0.21
C ASP A 153 -4.94 10.36 1.35
N LEU A 154 -3.70 10.54 1.85
CA LEU A 154 -3.07 9.72 2.85
C LEU A 154 -3.33 10.23 4.26
N SER A 155 -3.16 9.35 5.26
CA SER A 155 -3.32 9.76 6.65
C SER A 155 -2.18 10.67 7.10
N PRO A 156 -2.46 11.79 7.79
CA PRO A 156 -1.44 12.71 8.26
C PRO A 156 -0.62 12.11 9.41
N ASN A 157 0.53 12.73 9.69
CA ASN A 157 1.51 12.31 10.70
C ASN A 157 1.83 10.82 10.63
N THR A 158 2.11 10.31 9.43
CA THR A 158 2.30 8.88 9.19
C THR A 158 3.52 8.64 8.30
N GLN A 159 4.38 7.73 8.73
CA GLN A 159 5.46 7.21 7.90
C GLN A 159 4.88 6.17 6.94
N TYR A 160 5.07 6.39 5.64
CA TYR A 160 4.61 5.52 4.58
C TYR A 160 5.78 4.84 3.88
N ALA A 161 5.50 3.67 3.30
CA ALA A 161 6.37 3.02 2.34
C ALA A 161 5.58 2.64 1.09
N ALA A 162 6.23 2.81 -0.07
CA ALA A 162 5.72 2.42 -1.36
C ALA A 162 6.34 1.10 -1.81
N TYR A 163 5.54 0.22 -2.40
CA TYR A 163 5.95 -1.11 -2.86
C TYR A 163 5.45 -1.35 -4.27
N LEU A 164 6.32 -1.79 -5.18
CA LEU A 164 5.89 -2.35 -6.44
C LEU A 164 5.37 -3.76 -6.19
N VAL A 165 4.16 -4.08 -6.66
CA VAL A 165 3.57 -5.41 -6.56
C VAL A 165 3.47 -6.04 -7.95
N PHE A 166 4.13 -7.17 -8.14
CA PHE A 166 4.36 -7.76 -9.46
C PHE A 166 4.52 -9.29 -9.43
N LYS A 167 4.54 -9.91 -10.62
CA LYS A 167 4.98 -11.30 -10.81
C LYS A 167 5.99 -11.40 -11.94
N LEU A 168 6.82 -12.43 -11.85
CA LEU A 168 7.67 -12.90 -12.94
C LEU A 168 7.16 -14.28 -13.39
N ILE A 169 6.58 -14.36 -14.58
CA ILE A 169 6.03 -15.61 -15.13
C ILE A 169 6.65 -15.83 -16.51
N ASN A 170 7.39 -16.93 -16.66
CA ASN A 170 8.22 -17.20 -17.84
C ASN A 170 9.09 -15.98 -18.20
N ALA A 171 9.65 -15.34 -17.16
CA ALA A 171 10.36 -14.09 -17.32
C ALA A 171 11.81 -14.31 -17.76
N SER A 172 12.33 -13.36 -18.54
CA SER A 172 13.73 -13.31 -18.96
C SER A 172 14.26 -11.88 -18.91
N GLY A 173 15.59 -11.73 -18.88
CA GLY A 173 16.26 -10.43 -18.90
C GLY A 173 16.35 -9.71 -17.55
N PHE A 174 15.86 -10.30 -16.47
CA PHE A 174 15.92 -9.71 -15.11
C PHE A 174 17.06 -10.26 -14.22
N ARG A 175 17.92 -11.12 -14.78
CA ARG A 175 18.97 -11.85 -14.03
C ARG A 175 20.37 -11.29 -14.21
N ASN A 176 20.52 -10.22 -14.99
CA ASN A 176 21.81 -9.60 -15.23
C ASN A 176 22.28 -8.85 -13.97
N PRO A 177 23.33 -9.30 -13.26
CA PRO A 177 23.79 -8.65 -12.05
C PRO A 177 24.29 -7.22 -12.30
N ASP A 178 24.82 -6.95 -13.48
CA ASP A 178 25.37 -5.64 -13.86
C ASP A 178 24.28 -4.64 -14.28
N SER A 179 23.02 -5.02 -14.16
CA SER A 179 21.87 -4.21 -14.60
C SER A 179 20.72 -4.26 -13.59
N PRO A 180 20.95 -3.73 -12.37
CA PRO A 180 19.91 -3.66 -11.37
C PRO A 180 18.84 -2.63 -11.78
N VAL A 181 17.65 -2.82 -11.23
CA VAL A 181 16.54 -1.89 -11.40
C VAL A 181 16.71 -0.72 -10.45
N GLU A 182 16.60 0.50 -10.96
CA GLU A 182 16.56 1.72 -10.16
C GLU A 182 15.14 1.93 -9.63
N ILE A 183 15.03 2.13 -8.32
CA ILE A 183 13.80 2.50 -7.64
C ILE A 183 14.00 3.86 -6.97
N SER A 184 12.99 4.71 -6.99
CA SER A 184 13.05 5.97 -6.26
C SER A 184 11.70 6.42 -5.75
N VAL A 185 11.73 7.12 -4.62
CA VAL A 185 10.59 7.83 -4.07
C VAL A 185 11.01 9.26 -3.75
N GLY A 186 10.17 10.22 -4.08
CA GLY A 186 10.42 11.63 -3.79
C GLY A 186 9.12 12.37 -3.61
N VAL A 187 9.13 13.35 -2.71
CA VAL A 187 8.04 14.32 -2.57
C VAL A 187 8.38 15.51 -3.46
N GLU A 188 7.38 16.06 -4.16
CA GLU A 188 7.57 17.23 -5.01
C GLU A 188 8.25 18.38 -4.24
N GLY A 189 9.26 19.03 -4.84
CA GLY A 189 10.03 20.09 -4.18
C GLY A 189 10.98 19.63 -3.07
N GLY A 190 10.93 18.36 -2.65
CA GLY A 190 11.71 17.78 -1.58
C GLY A 190 12.89 16.90 -2.01
N HIS A 191 13.40 16.12 -1.06
CA HIS A 191 14.48 15.15 -1.31
C HIS A 191 13.94 13.88 -1.96
N ARG A 192 14.64 13.41 -3.01
CA ARG A 192 14.38 12.11 -3.66
C ARG A 192 15.36 11.07 -3.17
N SER A 193 14.84 9.96 -2.65
CA SER A 193 15.62 8.77 -2.34
C SER A 193 15.67 7.86 -3.55
N THR A 194 16.87 7.43 -3.95
CA THR A 194 17.09 6.51 -5.06
C THR A 194 17.94 5.32 -4.58
N LYS A 195 17.57 4.11 -5.00
CA LYS A 195 18.27 2.86 -4.68
C LYS A 195 18.23 1.93 -5.89
N THR A 196 19.05 0.90 -5.88
CA THR A 196 19.03 -0.18 -6.88
C THR A 196 18.63 -1.52 -6.24
N VAL A 197 17.92 -2.36 -6.99
CA VAL A 197 17.38 -3.65 -6.54
C VAL A 197 17.38 -4.67 -7.67
N TYR A 198 17.27 -5.95 -7.34
CA TYR A 198 16.96 -7.00 -8.32
C TYR A 198 15.50 -7.40 -8.20
N LEU A 199 14.80 -7.52 -9.35
CA LEU A 199 13.41 -8.00 -9.38
C LEU A 199 13.30 -9.52 -9.41
N ASP A 200 14.33 -10.25 -9.86
CA ASP A 200 14.36 -11.70 -9.80
C ASP A 200 14.99 -12.15 -8.47
N PRO A 201 14.25 -12.85 -7.59
CA PRO A 201 14.77 -13.32 -6.30
C PRO A 201 15.87 -14.38 -6.43
N ASN A 202 16.08 -14.95 -7.62
CA ASN A 202 17.09 -15.98 -7.86
C ASN A 202 18.44 -15.40 -8.32
N VAL A 203 18.62 -14.08 -8.34
CA VAL A 203 19.92 -13.47 -8.63
C VAL A 203 20.84 -13.74 -7.44
N GLU A 204 21.85 -14.58 -7.64
CA GLU A 204 22.90 -14.80 -6.64
C GLU A 204 23.63 -13.48 -6.40
N ASP A 205 23.57 -13.00 -5.17
CA ASP A 205 24.29 -11.82 -4.75
C ASP A 205 25.79 -12.12 -4.79
N ARG A 206 26.48 -11.57 -5.79
CA ARG A 206 27.93 -11.74 -5.98
C ARG A 206 28.74 -10.73 -5.18
N SER A 207 28.18 -10.03 -4.19
CA SER A 207 28.93 -9.09 -3.36
C SER A 207 30.05 -9.80 -2.55
N HIS A 208 31.26 -9.83 -3.12
CA HIS A 208 32.48 -10.37 -2.52
C HIS A 208 33.14 -9.37 -1.54
N SER A 209 32.38 -8.38 -1.04
CA SER A 209 32.97 -7.21 -0.38
C SER A 209 32.12 -6.60 0.73
N GLY A 210 31.52 -7.39 1.62
CA GLY A 210 30.98 -6.88 2.91
C GLY A 210 29.94 -5.75 2.86
N GLU A 211 29.45 -5.40 1.66
CA GLU A 211 28.36 -4.46 1.44
C GLU A 211 27.04 -5.19 1.66
N VAL A 212 26.05 -4.47 2.18
CA VAL A 212 24.69 -4.98 2.34
C VAL A 212 24.18 -5.33 0.95
N GLY A 213 23.94 -6.62 0.70
CA GLY A 213 23.42 -7.13 -0.56
C GLY A 213 22.24 -6.33 -1.10
N LEU A 214 22.13 -6.26 -2.44
CA LEU A 214 21.01 -5.58 -3.07
C LEU A 214 19.69 -6.22 -2.63
N ARG A 215 18.70 -5.39 -2.31
CA ARG A 215 17.41 -5.88 -1.82
C ARG A 215 16.73 -6.71 -2.92
N GLN A 216 16.20 -7.86 -2.50
CA GLN A 216 15.41 -8.76 -3.33
C GLN A 216 13.92 -8.67 -2.92
N PRO A 217 12.99 -9.03 -3.83
CA PRO A 217 11.58 -9.01 -3.51
C PRO A 217 11.20 -10.09 -2.51
N SER A 218 10.14 -9.84 -1.74
CA SER A 218 9.50 -10.83 -0.87
C SER A 218 8.22 -11.37 -1.50
N VAL A 219 7.83 -12.60 -1.14
CA VAL A 219 6.55 -13.19 -1.55
C VAL A 219 5.47 -12.80 -0.55
N ARG A 220 4.36 -12.28 -1.07
CA ARG A 220 3.16 -11.91 -0.31
C ARG A 220 2.25 -13.11 -0.09
N ASN A 221 1.31 -12.97 0.86
CA ASN A 221 0.31 -14.01 1.16
C ASN A 221 -0.64 -14.32 0.00
N ASP A 222 -0.82 -13.37 -0.93
CA ASP A 222 -1.62 -13.51 -2.16
C ASP A 222 -0.85 -14.12 -3.35
N GLY A 223 0.42 -14.48 -3.12
CA GLY A 223 1.32 -15.08 -4.10
C GLY A 223 1.94 -14.08 -5.09
N TRP A 224 1.76 -12.78 -4.90
CA TRP A 224 2.51 -11.74 -5.62
C TRP A 224 3.88 -11.51 -4.99
N LEU A 225 4.83 -10.99 -5.79
CA LEU A 225 6.08 -10.45 -5.28
C LEU A 225 5.87 -8.98 -4.92
N GLU A 226 6.57 -8.50 -3.89
CA GLU A 226 6.71 -7.07 -3.63
C GLU A 226 8.17 -6.67 -3.40
N ILE A 227 8.50 -5.44 -3.82
CA ILE A 227 9.77 -4.79 -3.50
C ILE A 227 9.50 -3.36 -3.03
N GLU A 228 10.12 -2.98 -1.91
CA GLU A 228 10.02 -1.61 -1.38
C GLU A 228 10.72 -0.63 -2.33
N ILE A 229 9.98 0.35 -2.84
CA ILE A 229 10.48 1.46 -3.66
C ILE A 229 11.19 2.48 -2.76
N GLY A 230 10.59 2.77 -1.61
CA GLY A 230 11.15 3.66 -0.60
C GLY A 230 10.11 4.14 0.40
N GLU A 231 10.55 5.05 1.28
CA GLU A 231 9.73 5.60 2.35
C GLU A 231 9.61 7.12 2.25
N PHE A 232 8.52 7.65 2.79
CA PHE A 232 8.29 9.08 2.93
C PHE A 232 7.39 9.36 4.13
N PHE A 233 7.47 10.57 4.68
CA PHE A 233 6.64 10.99 5.79
C PHE A 233 5.54 11.94 5.31
N ASN A 234 4.28 11.63 5.61
CA ASN A 234 3.17 12.56 5.37
C ASN A 234 2.90 13.37 6.63
N SER A 235 3.23 14.66 6.61
CA SER A 235 2.92 15.60 7.71
C SER A 235 1.43 15.99 7.75
N GLY A 236 0.76 15.98 6.59
CA GLY A 236 -0.61 16.47 6.41
C GLY A 236 -0.75 17.99 6.32
N LEU A 237 0.37 18.72 6.17
CA LEU A 237 0.37 20.19 6.13
C LEU A 237 0.42 20.75 4.70
N GLU A 238 1.07 20.03 3.79
CA GLU A 238 1.37 20.49 2.43
C GLU A 238 0.58 19.69 1.39
N ASP A 239 0.26 20.34 0.27
CA ASP A 239 -0.43 19.73 -0.87
C ASP A 239 0.56 19.19 -1.88
N GLU A 240 1.40 18.27 -1.42
CA GLU A 240 2.48 17.71 -2.22
C GLU A 240 2.09 16.36 -2.79
N GLU A 241 2.68 16.04 -3.93
CA GLU A 241 2.57 14.74 -4.55
C GLU A 241 3.82 13.91 -4.30
N VAL A 242 3.62 12.61 -4.08
CA VAL A 242 4.70 11.64 -3.95
C VAL A 242 4.86 10.93 -5.28
N GLN A 243 6.06 11.04 -5.85
CA GLN A 243 6.47 10.36 -7.07
C GLN A 243 7.21 9.08 -6.72
N MET A 244 6.81 7.97 -7.34
CA MET A 244 7.36 6.63 -7.13
C MET A 244 7.76 6.06 -8.48
N ASN A 245 9.05 5.77 -8.66
CA ASN A 245 9.59 5.34 -9.95
C ASN A 245 10.27 3.98 -9.83
N VAL A 246 10.06 3.14 -10.84
CA VAL A 246 10.76 1.88 -11.04
C VAL A 246 11.21 1.83 -12.50
N LYS A 247 12.51 1.86 -12.73
CA LYS A 247 13.04 1.87 -14.10
C LYS A 247 14.32 1.08 -14.22
N GLU A 248 14.55 0.60 -15.42
CA GLU A 248 15.79 0.01 -15.83
C GLU A 248 16.00 0.43 -17.29
N THR A 249 17.02 1.26 -17.52
CA THR A 249 17.27 1.95 -18.79
C THR A 249 18.67 1.71 -19.36
N ASN A 250 19.47 0.90 -18.69
CA ASN A 250 20.91 0.82 -18.92
C ASN A 250 21.31 -0.51 -19.56
N ASP A 251 20.43 -1.51 -19.56
CA ASP A 251 20.68 -2.83 -20.14
C ASP A 251 19.89 -2.99 -21.44
N TYR A 252 20.58 -3.29 -22.54
CA TYR A 252 19.93 -3.58 -23.81
C TYR A 252 19.40 -5.02 -23.91
N THR A 253 19.52 -5.81 -22.84
CA THR A 253 18.96 -7.17 -22.76
C THR A 253 17.45 -7.13 -22.86
N SER A 254 16.92 -8.00 -23.72
CA SER A 254 15.48 -8.19 -23.90
C SER A 254 14.81 -8.74 -22.64
N LYS A 255 13.77 -8.06 -22.18
CA LYS A 255 13.00 -8.33 -20.97
C LYS A 255 11.57 -8.65 -21.31
N MET A 256 11.04 -9.70 -20.69
CA MET A 256 9.65 -10.11 -20.86
C MET A 256 9.15 -10.86 -19.63
N GLY A 257 7.83 -11.01 -19.52
CA GLY A 257 7.23 -11.84 -18.48
C GLY A 257 7.14 -11.17 -17.11
N LEU A 258 7.30 -9.84 -17.05
CA LEU A 258 6.93 -9.01 -15.90
C LEU A 258 5.44 -8.70 -15.94
N PHE A 259 4.75 -8.91 -14.84
CA PHE A 259 3.32 -8.64 -14.67
C PHE A 259 3.19 -7.65 -13.52
N VAL A 260 2.73 -6.44 -13.80
CA VAL A 260 2.59 -5.38 -12.80
C VAL A 260 1.14 -5.30 -12.36
N GLU A 261 0.88 -5.56 -11.07
CA GLU A 261 -0.44 -5.32 -10.48
C GLU A 261 -0.62 -3.82 -10.20
N GLY A 262 0.40 -3.20 -9.60
CA GLY A 262 0.32 -1.83 -9.15
C GLY A 262 1.43 -1.41 -8.20
N ILE A 263 1.27 -0.22 -7.61
CA ILE A 263 2.12 0.30 -6.53
C ILE A 263 1.27 0.44 -5.27
N GLU A 264 1.63 -0.26 -4.20
CA GLU A 264 0.98 -0.18 -2.88
C GLU A 264 1.69 0.83 -1.98
N VAL A 265 0.92 1.77 -1.43
CA VAL A 265 1.35 2.76 -0.45
C VAL A 265 0.67 2.44 0.87
N ARG A 266 1.46 2.04 1.87
CA ARG A 266 0.96 1.62 3.18
C ARG A 266 1.80 2.18 4.33
N PRO A 267 1.21 2.39 5.52
CA PRO A 267 1.94 2.78 6.72
C PRO A 267 3.05 1.79 7.03
N LYS A 268 4.17 2.29 7.56
CA LYS A 268 5.32 1.48 7.98
C LYS A 268 5.28 1.11 9.46
#